data_AF-A0AA90NIS8-F1
#
_entry.id   AF-A0AA90NIS8-F1
#
_cell.length_a   1.000
_cell.length_b   1.000
_cell.length_c   1.000
_cell.angle_alpha   90.00
_cell.angle_beta   90.00
_cell.angle_gamma   90.00
#
_symmetry.space_group_name_H-M   'P 1'
#
loop_
_entity.id
_entity.type
_entity.pdbx_description
1 polymer ?
#
loop_
_entity_poly.entity_id
_entity_poly.type
_entity_poly.pdbx_seq_one_letter_code
_entity_poly.pdbx_strand_id
1 'polypeptide(L)'
;MKLHHLILISLVLLAFGFWNRNELPKANSIHQDITISPIQKKIKHSEFGVNVDGKNYFIQPLYDYELYGMVVSYKLHNADTGMHLRSGDHLNVADYCVVWSDSAFEKNLNEIEFWNQEWTCYWQVKDSRLLSSYDRDKLSNNHLITGNSEIRDRIKKINIGDQIRIKGWLSNYRSDKGFIRGTSTVRNDTGNGACETIYVNDIQVIRKHITNWRILMYLSLAVFLASLILYFTRPYTYNK
;
A
#
# COMPACT_ATOMS: atom_id res chain seq x y z
N MET A 1 -3.34 1.02 -40.75
CA MET A 1 -4.17 0.34 -39.73
C MET A 1 -5.47 1.10 -39.56
N LYS A 2 -6.64 0.44 -39.62
CA LYS A 2 -7.94 1.12 -39.40
C LYS A 2 -8.05 1.59 -37.96
N LEU A 3 -8.72 2.72 -37.69
CA LEU A 3 -8.84 3.32 -36.36
C LEU A 3 -9.40 2.34 -35.30
N HIS A 4 -10.37 1.51 -35.69
CA HIS A 4 -10.90 0.45 -34.83
C HIS A 4 -9.85 -0.58 -34.37
N HIS A 5 -8.87 -0.89 -35.22
CA HIS A 5 -7.81 -1.84 -34.85
C HIS A 5 -6.87 -1.20 -33.82
N LEU A 6 -6.61 0.10 -33.93
CA LEU A 6 -5.81 0.84 -32.93
C LEU A 6 -6.50 0.85 -31.57
N ILE A 7 -7.82 1.07 -31.54
CA ILE A 7 -8.63 1.01 -30.31
C ILE A 7 -8.55 -0.40 -29.69
N LEU A 8 -8.74 -1.45 -30.50
CA LEU A 8 -8.71 -2.83 -30.00
C LEU A 8 -7.32 -3.21 -29.46
N ILE A 9 -6.25 -2.91 -30.20
CA ILE A 9 -4.88 -3.23 -29.80
C ILE A 9 -4.51 -2.48 -28.52
N SER A 10 -4.80 -1.18 -28.44
CA SER A 10 -4.52 -0.39 -27.23
C SER A 10 -5.31 -0.86 -26.02
N LEU A 11 -6.56 -1.31 -26.20
CA LEU A 11 -7.36 -1.91 -25.13
C LEU A 11 -6.76 -3.24 -24.63
N VAL A 12 -6.31 -4.11 -25.54
CA VAL A 12 -5.66 -5.39 -25.17
C VAL A 12 -4.35 -5.14 -24.42
N LEU A 13 -3.51 -4.23 -24.92
CA LEU A 13 -2.26 -3.87 -24.25
C LEU A 13 -2.51 -3.19 -22.89
N LEU A 14 -3.55 -2.37 -22.78
CA LEU A 14 -3.99 -1.78 -21.52
C LEU A 14 -4.39 -2.87 -20.51
N ALA A 15 -5.21 -3.85 -20.92
CA ALA A 15 -5.62 -4.95 -20.06
C ALA A 15 -4.42 -5.79 -19.60
N PHE A 16 -3.50 -6.10 -20.52
CA PHE A 16 -2.32 -6.90 -20.21
C PHE A 16 -1.33 -6.15 -19.30
N GLY A 17 -1.08 -4.86 -19.57
CA GLY A 17 -0.27 -4.01 -18.71
C GLY A 17 -0.90 -3.84 -17.32
N PHE A 18 -2.23 -3.67 -17.25
CA PHE A 18 -2.95 -3.58 -15.98
C PHE A 18 -2.82 -4.87 -15.16
N TRP A 19 -2.99 -6.04 -15.78
CA TRP A 19 -2.90 -7.33 -15.08
C TRP A 19 -1.53 -7.54 -14.41
N ASN A 20 -0.45 -7.09 -15.06
CA ASN A 20 0.93 -7.27 -14.60
C ASN A 20 1.51 -6.04 -13.88
N ARG A 21 0.73 -4.98 -13.66
CA ARG A 21 1.21 -3.68 -13.13
C ARG A 21 1.85 -3.73 -11.74
N ASN A 22 1.58 -4.81 -10.99
CA ASN A 22 2.02 -4.99 -9.60
C ASN A 22 3.18 -6.00 -9.47
N GLU A 23 3.85 -6.34 -10.57
CA GLU A 23 5.11 -7.09 -10.52
C GLU A 23 6.09 -6.43 -9.54
N LEU A 24 6.65 -7.21 -8.62
CA LEU A 24 7.56 -6.76 -7.57
C LEU A 24 9.01 -6.66 -8.09
N PRO A 25 9.83 -5.75 -7.54
CA PRO A 25 11.21 -5.57 -7.96
C PRO A 25 12.05 -6.83 -7.73
N LYS A 26 13.09 -6.98 -8.55
CA LYS A 26 14.11 -8.03 -8.35
C LYS A 26 15.07 -7.61 -7.25
N ALA A 27 15.72 -8.58 -6.59
CA ALA A 27 16.62 -8.35 -5.46
C ALA A 27 17.71 -7.29 -5.75
N ASN A 28 18.25 -7.23 -6.98
CA ASN A 28 19.29 -6.27 -7.37
C ASN A 28 18.80 -4.81 -7.47
N SER A 29 17.48 -4.57 -7.47
CA SER A 29 16.88 -3.23 -7.49
C SER A 29 16.42 -2.75 -6.11
N ILE A 30 16.55 -3.58 -5.08
CA ILE A 30 16.18 -3.26 -3.70
C ILE A 30 17.31 -2.47 -3.04
N HIS A 31 16.94 -1.42 -2.32
CA HIS A 31 17.83 -0.53 -1.58
C HIS A 31 18.35 -1.23 -0.33
N GLN A 32 19.61 -0.96 0.04
CA GLN A 32 20.26 -1.66 1.14
C GLN A 32 19.54 -1.43 2.49
N ASP A 33 18.97 -0.24 2.72
CA ASP A 33 18.23 0.07 3.94
C ASP A 33 17.04 -0.87 4.22
N ILE A 34 16.53 -1.58 3.21
CA ILE A 34 15.45 -2.56 3.40
C ILE A 34 15.92 -3.77 4.23
N THR A 35 17.23 -3.96 4.41
CA THR A 35 17.78 -4.97 5.34
C THR A 35 17.65 -4.57 6.81
N ILE A 36 17.38 -3.31 7.12
CA ILE A 36 17.28 -2.81 8.49
C ILE A 36 15.99 -3.32 9.13
N SER A 37 16.11 -4.07 10.23
CA SER A 37 14.95 -4.48 11.01
C SER A 37 14.27 -3.28 11.68
N PRO A 38 12.95 -3.33 11.91
CA PRO A 38 12.21 -2.21 12.49
C PRO A 38 12.80 -1.77 13.83
N ILE A 39 13.03 -0.47 13.96
CA ILE A 39 13.56 0.13 15.17
C ILE A 39 12.39 0.49 16.05
N GLN A 40 12.39 -0.04 17.28
CA GLN A 40 11.29 0.16 18.23
C GLN A 40 11.88 0.50 19.60
N LYS A 41 11.55 1.69 20.12
CA LYS A 41 12.05 2.17 21.42
C LYS A 41 10.89 2.63 22.29
N LYS A 42 10.80 2.11 23.52
CA LYS A 42 9.74 2.50 24.46
C LYS A 42 9.89 3.98 24.80
N ILE A 43 8.77 4.70 24.79
CA ILE A 43 8.71 6.12 25.12
C ILE A 43 7.69 6.39 26.22
N LYS A 44 7.78 7.58 26.81
CA LYS A 44 6.76 8.13 27.70
C LYS A 44 6.25 9.43 27.10
N HIS A 45 5.19 9.33 26.33
CA HIS A 45 4.51 10.46 25.71
C HIS A 45 3.07 10.50 26.21
N SER A 46 2.58 11.69 26.56
CA SER A 46 1.18 11.86 26.98
C SER A 46 0.24 11.61 25.81
N GLU A 47 -0.98 11.16 26.12
CA GLU A 47 -2.06 11.13 25.13
C GLU A 47 -2.28 12.54 24.56
N PHE A 48 -2.55 12.64 23.26
CA PHE A 48 -2.87 13.91 22.61
C PHE A 48 -4.08 13.78 21.68
N GLY A 49 -4.78 14.89 21.49
CA GLY A 49 -5.95 14.98 20.64
C GLY A 49 -5.61 15.36 19.20
N VAL A 50 -6.34 14.79 18.25
CA VAL A 50 -6.27 15.12 16.82
C VAL A 50 -7.69 15.25 16.29
N ASN A 51 -7.97 16.30 15.51
CA ASN A 51 -9.24 16.44 14.80
C ASN A 51 -9.04 16.11 13.31
N VAL A 52 -9.86 15.20 12.78
CA VAL A 52 -9.89 14.87 11.34
C VAL A 52 -11.33 14.89 10.89
N ASP A 53 -11.64 15.69 9.86
CA ASP A 53 -12.98 15.84 9.29
C ASP A 53 -14.08 16.10 10.34
N GLY A 54 -13.78 16.91 11.36
CA GLY A 54 -14.71 17.26 12.43
C GLY A 54 -14.87 16.17 13.51
N LYS A 55 -14.11 15.07 13.45
CA LYS A 55 -14.09 14.01 14.46
C LYS A 55 -12.84 14.10 15.33
N ASN A 56 -13.03 13.96 16.64
CA ASN A 56 -11.93 13.97 17.59
C ASN A 56 -11.43 12.55 17.87
N TYR A 57 -10.11 12.40 17.79
CA TYR A 57 -9.37 11.20 18.12
C TYR A 57 -8.36 11.51 19.22
N PHE A 58 -8.08 10.52 20.05
CA PHE A 58 -7.07 10.57 21.08
C PHE A 58 -6.04 9.49 20.83
N ILE A 59 -4.78 9.88 20.74
CA ILE A 59 -3.66 9.03 20.38
C ILE A 59 -2.79 8.83 21.60
N GLN A 60 -2.54 7.58 21.97
CA GLN A 60 -1.61 7.21 23.03
C GLN A 60 -0.38 6.52 22.41
N PRO A 61 0.73 7.25 22.22
CA PRO A 61 1.98 6.67 21.78
C PRO A 61 2.57 5.74 22.84
N LEU A 62 3.13 4.62 22.40
CA LEU A 62 3.76 3.61 23.25
C LEU A 62 5.25 3.45 22.94
N TYR A 63 5.61 3.47 21.65
CA TYR A 63 6.99 3.30 21.18
C TYR A 63 7.29 4.27 20.04
N ASP A 64 8.48 4.87 20.05
CA ASP A 64 9.10 5.40 18.82
C ASP A 64 9.34 4.23 17.86
N TYR A 65 8.96 4.44 16.61
CA TYR A 65 8.96 3.40 15.59
C TYR A 65 9.49 3.90 14.26
N GLU A 66 10.37 3.10 13.66
CA GLU A 66 10.91 3.35 12.33
C GLU A 66 11.02 2.03 11.54
N LEU A 67 10.40 2.00 10.37
CA LEU A 67 10.35 0.83 9.48
C LEU A 67 10.89 1.21 8.10
N TYR A 68 11.89 0.45 7.65
CA TYR A 68 12.33 0.43 6.26
C TYR A 68 11.77 -0.84 5.62
N GLY A 69 11.11 -0.70 4.47
CA GLY A 69 10.49 -1.87 3.85
C GLY A 69 9.90 -1.60 2.49
N MET A 70 9.45 -2.66 1.83
CA MET A 70 8.80 -2.62 0.53
C MET A 70 7.32 -2.92 0.66
N VAL A 71 6.49 -2.08 0.04
CA VAL A 71 5.04 -2.29 0.02
C VAL A 71 4.71 -3.40 -0.98
N VAL A 72 4.14 -4.51 -0.52
CA VAL A 72 3.77 -5.65 -1.38
C VAL A 72 2.26 -5.71 -1.66
N SER A 73 1.46 -5.12 -0.77
CA SER A 73 0.03 -4.91 -0.94
C SER A 73 -0.40 -3.74 -0.07
N TYR A 74 -1.47 -3.07 -0.46
CA TYR A 74 -2.12 -2.08 0.40
C TYR A 74 -3.61 -2.00 0.17
N LYS A 75 -4.32 -1.46 1.16
CA LYS A 75 -5.68 -0.94 1.01
C LYS A 75 -5.70 0.52 1.45
N LEU A 76 -6.13 1.41 0.56
CA LEU A 76 -6.38 2.80 0.92
C LEU A 76 -7.76 2.91 1.54
N HIS A 77 -7.86 3.75 2.56
CA HIS A 77 -9.11 4.04 3.23
C HIS A 77 -9.52 5.48 2.92
N ASN A 78 -10.74 5.61 2.43
CA ASN A 78 -11.48 6.85 2.45
C ASN A 78 -12.60 6.68 3.46
N ALA A 79 -12.87 7.72 4.25
CA ALA A 79 -13.90 7.68 5.27
C ALA A 79 -15.32 7.46 4.71
N ASP A 80 -15.45 7.46 3.38
CA ASP A 80 -16.72 7.41 2.65
C ASP A 80 -17.07 6.00 2.14
N THR A 81 -16.24 4.96 2.37
CA THR A 81 -16.56 3.59 1.92
C THR A 81 -16.17 2.48 2.93
N GLY A 82 -16.75 1.28 2.76
CA GLY A 82 -16.36 0.07 3.50
C GLY A 82 -16.68 0.07 5.01
N MET A 83 -15.92 -0.71 5.80
CA MET A 83 -16.06 -0.72 7.26
C MET A 83 -15.61 0.61 7.90
N HIS A 84 -14.78 1.43 7.23
CA HIS A 84 -14.42 2.78 7.69
C HIS A 84 -15.59 3.76 7.66
N LEU A 85 -16.48 3.66 6.65
CA LEU A 85 -17.76 4.36 6.67
C LEU A 85 -18.65 3.87 7.84
N ARG A 86 -18.67 2.56 8.09
CA ARG A 86 -19.50 1.94 9.16
C ARG A 86 -18.98 2.24 10.57
N SER A 87 -17.66 2.27 10.77
CA SER A 87 -17.00 2.63 12.03
C SER A 87 -16.85 4.14 12.20
N GLY A 88 -16.99 4.90 11.10
CA GLY A 88 -16.72 6.31 11.07
C GLY A 88 -15.26 6.64 11.41
N ASP A 89 -14.31 5.78 11.02
CA ASP A 89 -12.87 6.00 11.21
C ASP A 89 -12.30 6.80 10.03
N HIS A 90 -12.02 8.08 10.28
CA HIS A 90 -11.39 8.99 9.32
C HIS A 90 -9.88 9.08 9.56
N LEU A 91 -9.39 8.55 10.69
CA LEU A 91 -8.00 8.70 11.08
C LEU A 91 -7.09 7.72 10.34
N ASN A 92 -7.55 6.49 10.09
CA ASN A 92 -6.81 5.52 9.30
C ASN A 92 -6.78 5.88 7.81
N VAL A 93 -5.59 5.95 7.24
CA VAL A 93 -5.35 6.36 5.84
C VAL A 93 -5.19 5.14 4.95
N ALA A 94 -4.47 4.13 5.42
CA ALA A 94 -4.15 2.95 4.65
C ALA A 94 -3.67 1.81 5.54
N ASP A 95 -3.91 0.59 5.07
CA ASP A 95 -3.29 -0.62 5.62
C ASP A 95 -2.25 -1.14 4.66
N TYR A 96 -0.99 -1.23 5.08
CA TYR A 96 0.13 -1.66 4.25
C TYR A 96 0.66 -3.03 4.70
N CYS A 97 0.73 -3.95 3.75
CA CYS A 97 1.60 -5.12 3.83
C CYS A 97 3.03 -4.68 3.47
N VAL A 98 3.95 -4.78 4.43
CA VAL A 98 5.36 -4.38 4.23
C VAL A 98 6.28 -5.55 4.53
N VAL A 99 7.17 -5.86 3.58
CA VAL A 99 8.25 -6.84 3.75
C VAL A 99 9.59 -6.13 3.89
N TRP A 100 10.51 -6.73 4.64
CA TRP A 100 11.89 -6.25 4.80
C TRP A 100 12.85 -7.44 4.95
N SER A 101 14.16 -7.18 5.03
CA SER A 101 15.22 -8.19 5.15
C SER A 101 15.02 -9.34 4.16
N ASP A 102 15.26 -10.58 4.58
CA ASP A 102 15.37 -11.74 3.71
C ASP A 102 14.08 -11.97 2.90
N SER A 103 12.91 -11.66 3.47
CA SER A 103 11.63 -11.73 2.77
C SER A 103 11.49 -10.71 1.65
N ALA A 104 12.11 -9.53 1.75
CA ALA A 104 12.16 -8.59 0.63
C ALA A 104 13.13 -9.03 -0.47
N PHE A 105 14.23 -9.68 -0.11
CA PHE A 105 15.27 -10.15 -1.05
C PHE A 105 15.04 -11.58 -1.58
N GLU A 106 13.94 -12.22 -1.20
CA GLU A 106 13.56 -13.55 -1.66
C GLU A 106 13.54 -13.60 -3.20
N LYS A 107 14.28 -14.56 -3.76
CA LYS A 107 14.46 -14.72 -5.21
C LYS A 107 13.10 -14.93 -5.90
N ASN A 108 12.18 -15.59 -5.22
CA ASN A 108 10.86 -15.93 -5.72
C ASN A 108 9.75 -15.06 -5.10
N LEU A 109 10.02 -13.81 -4.72
CA LEU A 109 9.01 -12.95 -4.09
C LEU A 109 7.74 -12.76 -4.96
N ASN A 110 7.87 -12.80 -6.31
CA ASN A 110 6.73 -12.75 -7.24
C ASN A 110 5.88 -14.04 -7.28
N GLU A 111 6.36 -15.13 -6.66
CA GLU A 111 5.60 -16.36 -6.43
C GLU A 111 4.76 -16.30 -5.15
N ILE A 112 4.91 -15.23 -4.36
CA ILE A 112 4.09 -14.96 -3.18
C ILE A 112 3.03 -13.94 -3.57
N GLU A 113 1.78 -14.32 -3.38
CA GLU A 113 0.65 -13.42 -3.52
C GLU A 113 0.37 -12.75 -2.17
N PHE A 114 0.18 -11.43 -2.19
CA PHE A 114 -0.16 -10.62 -1.03
C PHE A 114 -1.47 -9.88 -1.30
N TRP A 115 -2.36 -9.81 -0.32
CA TRP A 115 -3.58 -9.04 -0.42
C TRP A 115 -4.04 -8.51 0.94
N ASN A 116 -4.70 -7.36 0.94
CA ASN A 116 -5.35 -6.82 2.12
C ASN A 116 -6.84 -7.16 2.10
N GLN A 117 -7.37 -7.62 3.24
CA GLN A 117 -8.81 -7.55 3.49
C GLN A 117 -9.16 -6.23 4.19
N GLU A 118 -10.16 -6.23 5.07
CA GLU A 118 -10.58 -5.02 5.79
C GLU A 118 -9.50 -4.47 6.71
N TRP A 119 -8.74 -5.37 7.36
CA TRP A 119 -7.72 -5.02 8.35
C TRP A 119 -6.49 -5.92 8.32
N THR A 120 -6.51 -7.01 7.54
CA THR A 120 -5.49 -8.05 7.65
C THR A 120 -4.72 -8.15 6.37
N CYS A 121 -3.40 -8.16 6.49
CA CYS A 121 -2.48 -8.56 5.44
C CYS A 121 -2.47 -10.09 5.33
N TYR A 122 -2.87 -10.62 4.18
CA TYR A 122 -2.77 -12.03 3.86
C TYR A 122 -1.70 -12.26 2.82
N TRP A 123 -1.15 -13.46 2.85
CA TRP A 123 -0.19 -13.92 1.87
C TRP A 123 -0.33 -15.43 1.64
N GLN A 124 0.03 -15.86 0.44
CA GLN A 124 0.09 -17.27 0.07
C GLN A 124 1.18 -17.49 -0.96
N VAL A 125 1.85 -18.64 -0.89
CA VAL A 125 2.84 -19.03 -1.89
C VAL A 125 2.14 -19.84 -2.97
N LYS A 126 2.36 -19.51 -4.24
CA LYS A 126 1.77 -20.25 -5.38
C LYS A 126 2.27 -21.70 -5.42
N ASP A 127 3.54 -21.91 -5.05
CA ASP A 127 4.17 -23.23 -4.93
C ASP A 127 4.50 -23.52 -3.46
N SER A 128 3.79 -24.48 -2.86
CA SER A 128 3.98 -24.85 -1.46
C SER A 128 5.38 -25.37 -1.14
N ARG A 129 6.18 -25.77 -2.14
CA ARG A 129 7.58 -26.19 -1.96
C ARG A 129 8.50 -25.03 -1.57
N LEU A 130 8.09 -23.79 -1.84
CA LEU A 130 8.83 -22.58 -1.47
C LEU A 130 8.45 -22.05 -0.08
N LEU A 131 7.50 -22.70 0.63
CA LEU A 131 7.00 -22.22 1.92
C LEU A 131 8.07 -22.16 3.01
N SER A 132 9.06 -23.05 2.97
CA SER A 132 10.13 -23.13 3.97
C SER A 132 11.19 -22.04 3.84
N SER A 133 11.27 -21.33 2.71
CA SER A 133 12.25 -20.24 2.52
C SER A 133 11.72 -18.87 2.95
N TYR A 134 10.42 -18.72 3.14
CA TYR A 134 9.80 -17.45 3.46
C TYR A 134 9.72 -17.20 4.97
N ASP A 135 10.44 -16.17 5.43
CA ASP A 135 10.37 -15.72 6.83
C ASP A 135 9.12 -14.85 7.04
N ARG A 136 8.14 -15.42 7.72
CA ARG A 136 6.86 -14.77 8.04
C ARG A 136 7.03 -13.62 9.03
N ASP A 137 8.07 -13.66 9.86
CA ASP A 137 8.34 -12.63 10.88
C ASP A 137 8.93 -11.35 10.24
N LYS A 138 9.19 -11.37 8.93
CA LYS A 138 9.64 -10.22 8.12
C LYS A 138 8.56 -9.68 7.18
N LEU A 139 7.30 -9.92 7.55
CA LEU A 139 6.11 -9.31 6.98
C LEU A 139 5.31 -8.66 8.10
N SER A 140 4.86 -7.42 7.88
CA SER A 140 4.07 -6.66 8.84
C SER A 140 2.84 -6.09 8.19
N ASN A 141 1.78 -5.97 9.00
CA ASN A 141 0.52 -5.38 8.60
C ASN A 141 0.33 -4.07 9.35
N ASN A 142 0.54 -2.97 8.65
CA ASN A 142 0.68 -1.65 9.25
C ASN A 142 -0.57 -0.81 8.99
N HIS A 143 -1.29 -0.43 10.05
CA HIS A 143 -2.37 0.54 10.01
C HIS A 143 -1.80 1.95 10.14
N LEU A 144 -1.81 2.71 9.06
CA LEU A 144 -1.22 4.04 9.01
C LEU A 144 -2.26 5.11 9.34
N ILE A 145 -2.16 5.64 10.56
CA ILE A 145 -3.05 6.69 11.07
C ILE A 145 -2.32 8.03 11.09
N THR A 146 -2.97 9.12 10.69
CA THR A 146 -2.39 10.48 10.86
C THR A 146 -3.45 11.56 10.70
N GLY A 147 -3.28 12.65 11.45
CA GLY A 147 -4.08 13.87 11.31
C GLY A 147 -3.52 14.87 10.30
N ASN A 148 -2.31 14.66 9.79
CA ASN A 148 -1.65 15.60 8.89
C ASN A 148 -2.02 15.30 7.43
N SER A 149 -2.70 16.23 6.75
CA SER A 149 -3.16 16.07 5.36
C SER A 149 -2.03 15.84 4.36
N GLU A 150 -0.87 16.48 4.53
CA GLU A 150 0.30 16.29 3.66
C GLU A 150 0.82 14.85 3.77
N ILE A 151 0.91 14.31 4.99
CA ILE A 151 1.30 12.91 5.21
C ILE A 151 0.27 11.97 4.58
N ARG A 152 -1.03 12.25 4.71
CA ARG A 152 -2.10 11.44 4.08
C ARG A 152 -1.92 11.38 2.56
N ASP A 153 -1.63 12.51 1.93
CA ASP A 153 -1.43 12.56 0.48
C ASP A 153 -0.16 11.83 0.04
N ARG A 154 0.89 11.85 0.86
CA ARG A 154 2.12 11.09 0.61
C ARG A 154 1.86 9.59 0.71
N ILE A 155 1.09 9.12 1.71
CA ILE A 155 0.65 7.73 1.83
C ILE A 155 -0.11 7.32 0.55
N LYS A 156 -1.11 8.09 0.13
CA LYS A 156 -1.95 7.74 -1.05
C LYS A 156 -1.18 7.61 -2.37
N LYS A 157 0.02 8.22 -2.49
CA LYS A 157 0.86 8.20 -3.70
C LYS A 157 1.86 7.03 -3.75
N ILE A 158 1.94 6.23 -2.69
CA ILE A 158 2.81 5.05 -2.63
C ILE A 158 2.11 3.89 -3.33
N ASN A 159 2.88 3.15 -4.13
CA ASN A 159 2.36 2.02 -4.90
C ASN A 159 3.03 0.70 -4.47
N ILE A 160 2.44 -0.42 -4.88
CA ILE A 160 3.06 -1.74 -4.74
C ILE A 160 4.44 -1.73 -5.42
N GLY A 161 5.43 -2.29 -4.73
CA GLY A 161 6.85 -2.34 -5.06
C GLY A 161 7.66 -1.12 -4.61
N ASP A 162 7.02 -0.01 -4.22
CA ASP A 162 7.76 1.14 -3.69
C ASP A 162 8.47 0.76 -2.37
N GLN A 163 9.69 1.22 -2.24
CA GLN A 163 10.54 1.02 -1.06
C GLN A 163 10.48 2.28 -0.22
N ILE A 164 10.07 2.13 1.03
CA ILE A 164 9.62 3.21 1.89
C ILE A 164 10.32 3.21 3.24
N ARG A 165 10.34 4.39 3.86
CA ARG A 165 10.62 4.59 5.27
C ARG A 165 9.35 5.14 5.93
N ILE A 166 8.88 4.47 6.97
CA ILE A 166 7.81 4.96 7.84
C ILE A 166 8.44 5.35 9.17
N LYS A 167 8.15 6.56 9.65
CA LYS A 167 8.57 7.01 10.97
C LYS A 167 7.37 7.55 11.75
N GLY A 168 7.27 7.16 13.01
CA GLY A 168 6.27 7.69 13.93
C GLY A 168 6.18 6.89 15.21
N TRP A 169 4.95 6.66 15.68
CA TRP A 169 4.71 5.97 16.95
C TRP A 169 3.79 4.77 16.81
N LEU A 170 4.20 3.62 17.36
CA LEU A 170 3.24 2.56 17.67
C LEU A 170 2.27 3.10 18.71
N SER A 171 0.99 3.20 18.34
CA SER A 171 0.00 3.95 19.11
C SER A 171 -1.31 3.20 19.22
N ASN A 172 -1.90 3.25 20.41
CA ASN A 172 -3.34 3.02 20.54
C ASN A 172 -4.07 4.31 20.16
N TYR A 173 -5.28 4.20 19.61
CA TYR A 173 -6.13 5.36 19.43
C TYR A 173 -7.59 5.06 19.75
N ARG A 174 -8.31 6.12 20.11
CA ARG A 174 -9.75 6.08 20.36
C ARG A 174 -10.46 7.28 19.77
N SER A 175 -11.72 7.12 19.38
CA SER A 175 -12.60 8.24 19.03
C SER A 175 -13.39 8.72 20.24
N ASP A 176 -13.90 9.94 20.18
CA ASP A 176 -14.88 10.48 21.13
C ASP A 176 -16.15 9.62 21.27
N LYS A 177 -16.52 8.90 20.20
CA LYS A 177 -17.68 8.00 20.14
C LYS A 177 -17.40 6.56 20.62
N GLY A 178 -16.23 6.29 21.21
CA GLY A 178 -15.92 5.03 21.89
C GLY A 178 -15.31 3.93 21.04
N PHE A 179 -14.96 4.18 19.77
CA PHE A 179 -14.11 3.25 19.02
C PHE A 179 -12.72 3.24 19.64
N ILE A 180 -12.15 2.06 19.90
CA ILE A 180 -10.79 1.90 20.42
C ILE A 180 -10.06 0.88 19.55
N ARG A 181 -8.84 1.21 19.14
CA ARG A 181 -7.93 0.30 18.44
C ARG A 181 -6.57 0.28 19.13
N GLY A 182 -6.03 -0.92 19.30
CA GLY A 182 -4.68 -1.14 19.82
C GLY A 182 -3.60 -1.17 18.74
N THR A 183 -2.36 -1.32 19.18
CA THR A 183 -1.20 -1.68 18.34
C THR A 183 -0.52 -2.92 18.88
N SER A 184 -0.03 -3.79 18.00
CA SER A 184 1.01 -4.75 18.39
C SER A 184 2.28 -4.00 18.80
N THR A 185 2.97 -4.55 19.79
CA THR A 185 4.31 -4.11 20.24
C THR A 185 5.30 -5.28 20.31
N VAL A 186 4.86 -6.47 19.88
CA VAL A 186 5.63 -7.71 19.87
C VAL A 186 5.88 -8.07 18.40
N ARG A 187 7.12 -8.40 18.04
CA ARG A 187 7.51 -8.55 16.63
C ARG A 187 7.07 -9.87 15.99
N ASN A 188 6.95 -10.91 16.81
CA ASN A 188 6.69 -12.29 16.38
C ASN A 188 5.31 -12.78 16.85
N ASP A 189 4.40 -11.86 17.20
CA ASP A 189 3.03 -12.25 17.49
C ASP A 189 2.29 -12.57 16.18
N THR A 190 1.27 -13.43 16.29
CA THR A 190 0.51 -13.90 15.14
C THR A 190 -0.98 -13.88 15.45
N GLY A 191 -1.80 -13.78 14.41
CA GLY A 191 -3.25 -13.77 14.54
C GLY A 191 -3.84 -12.39 14.87
N ASN A 192 -5.04 -12.38 15.45
CA ASN A 192 -5.78 -11.15 15.74
C ASN A 192 -5.06 -10.34 16.83
N GLY A 193 -4.56 -9.15 16.47
CA GLY A 193 -3.83 -8.26 17.38
C GLY A 193 -2.36 -8.05 17.01
N ALA A 194 -1.82 -8.86 16.09
CA ALA A 194 -0.43 -8.76 15.61
C ALA A 194 -0.15 -7.59 14.64
N CYS A 195 -1.12 -6.67 14.48
CA CYS A 195 -1.01 -5.57 13.53
C CYS A 195 -0.44 -4.34 14.21
N GLU A 196 0.54 -3.71 13.59
CA GLU A 196 1.08 -2.44 14.05
C GLU A 196 0.15 -1.29 13.67
N THR A 197 -0.28 -0.51 14.66
CA THR A 197 -0.99 0.75 14.42
C THR A 197 0.00 1.89 14.63
N ILE A 198 0.34 2.59 13.54
CA ILE A 198 1.39 3.60 13.51
C ILE A 198 0.77 4.97 13.33
N TYR A 199 0.90 5.84 14.34
CA TYR A 199 0.71 7.27 14.13
C TYR A 199 1.88 7.81 13.34
N VAL A 200 1.66 8.11 12.05
CA VAL A 200 2.72 8.47 11.11
C VAL A 200 3.08 9.94 11.26
N ASN A 201 4.34 10.18 11.65
CA ASN A 201 4.94 11.50 11.70
C ASN A 201 5.71 11.84 10.43
N ASP A 202 6.24 10.83 9.73
CA ASP A 202 6.89 11.01 8.43
C ASP A 202 6.76 9.78 7.52
N ILE A 203 6.30 10.06 6.30
CA ILE A 203 6.35 9.25 5.08
C ILE A 203 7.75 9.21 4.49
N GLN A 204 8.23 8.28 3.66
CA GLN A 204 9.25 8.60 2.65
C GLN A 204 9.33 7.47 1.64
N VAL A 205 9.45 7.80 0.34
CA VAL A 205 9.78 6.80 -0.69
C VAL A 205 11.27 6.88 -0.94
N ILE A 206 12.00 5.88 -0.48
CA ILE A 206 13.45 5.74 -0.66
C ILE A 206 13.74 5.42 -2.13
N ARG A 207 12.93 4.53 -2.71
CA ARG A 207 13.04 4.16 -4.13
C ARG A 207 11.67 3.82 -4.70
N LYS A 208 11.34 4.48 -5.81
CA LYS A 208 10.12 4.20 -6.58
C LYS A 208 10.29 2.93 -7.40
N HIS A 209 9.21 2.18 -7.55
CA HIS A 209 9.15 1.03 -8.45
C HIS A 209 8.19 1.28 -9.61
N ILE A 210 8.77 1.51 -10.78
CA ILE A 210 8.03 1.73 -12.03
C ILE A 210 8.34 0.55 -12.95
N THR A 211 7.35 -0.31 -13.16
CA THR A 211 7.49 -1.48 -14.03
C THR A 211 7.26 -1.12 -15.49
N ASN A 212 7.85 -1.90 -16.39
CA ASN A 212 7.54 -1.84 -17.82
C ASN A 212 6.03 -2.06 -18.07
N TRP A 213 5.37 -2.86 -17.23
CA TRP A 213 3.92 -3.06 -17.27
C TRP A 213 3.13 -1.80 -16.96
N ARG A 214 3.54 -1.01 -15.95
CA ARG A 214 2.91 0.30 -15.66
C ARG A 214 3.14 1.28 -16.81
N ILE A 215 4.34 1.32 -17.37
CA ILE A 215 4.65 2.16 -18.53
C ILE A 215 3.75 1.77 -19.72
N LEU A 216 3.69 0.48 -20.06
CA LEU A 216 2.83 -0.05 -21.11
C LEU A 216 1.35 0.28 -20.85
N MET A 217 0.88 0.11 -19.62
CA MET A 217 -0.49 0.41 -19.20
C MET A 217 -0.84 1.87 -19.47
N TYR A 218 -0.04 2.82 -18.99
CA TYR A 218 -0.34 4.24 -19.16
C TYR A 218 -0.18 4.72 -20.60
N LEU A 219 0.82 4.23 -21.34
CA LEU A 219 0.96 4.52 -22.77
C LEU A 219 -0.23 3.98 -23.56
N SER A 220 -0.65 2.75 -23.27
CA SER A 220 -1.81 2.13 -23.92
C SER A 220 -3.11 2.87 -23.60
N LEU A 221 -3.28 3.33 -22.35
CA LEU A 221 -4.41 4.17 -21.95
C LEU A 221 -4.44 5.49 -22.74
N ALA A 222 -3.31 6.18 -22.85
CA ALA A 222 -3.23 7.44 -23.60
C ALA A 222 -3.59 7.25 -25.08
N VAL A 223 -3.05 6.21 -25.71
CA VAL A 223 -3.38 5.86 -27.11
C VAL A 223 -4.85 5.49 -27.25
N PHE A 224 -5.41 4.70 -26.32
CA PHE A 224 -6.81 4.31 -26.32
C PHE A 224 -7.74 5.53 -26.24
N LEU A 225 -7.50 6.44 -25.29
CA LEU A 225 -8.29 7.66 -25.12
C LEU A 225 -8.19 8.58 -26.34
N ALA A 226 -6.98 8.81 -26.86
CA ALA A 226 -6.79 9.61 -28.07
C ALA A 226 -7.51 8.99 -29.29
N SER A 227 -7.47 7.67 -29.43
CA SER A 227 -8.13 6.95 -30.51
C SER A 227 -9.66 7.02 -30.41
N LEU A 228 -10.22 6.96 -29.20
CA LEU A 228 -11.65 7.16 -28.96
C LEU A 228 -12.08 8.58 -29.33
N ILE A 229 -11.33 9.59 -28.90
CA ILE A 229 -11.61 10.99 -29.24
C ILE A 229 -11.62 11.16 -30.76
N LEU A 230 -10.60 10.65 -31.46
CA LEU A 230 -10.54 10.69 -32.93
C LEU A 230 -11.68 9.92 -33.59
N TYR A 231 -12.14 8.83 -32.99
CA TYR A 231 -13.24 8.03 -33.55
C TYR A 231 -14.56 8.79 -33.51
N PHE A 232 -14.88 9.42 -32.37
CA PHE A 232 -16.14 10.17 -32.20
C PHE A 232 -16.13 11.57 -32.81
N THR A 233 -14.96 12.13 -33.11
CA THR A 233 -14.82 13.44 -33.77
C THR A 233 -14.75 13.34 -35.29
N ARG A 234 -14.51 12.14 -35.84
CA ARG A 234 -14.50 11.95 -37.30
C ARG A 234 -15.94 12.03 -37.84
N PRO A 235 -16.19 12.84 -38.88
CA PRO A 235 -17.49 12.89 -39.52
C PRO A 235 -17.83 11.49 -40.06
N TYR A 236 -19.08 11.06 -39.84
CA TYR A 236 -19.56 9.79 -40.37
C TYR A 236 -19.58 9.85 -41.90
N THR A 237 -18.66 9.15 -42.54
CA THR A 237 -18.66 8.98 -43.99
C THR A 237 -19.37 7.68 -44.34
N TYR A 238 -20.58 7.79 -44.89
CA TYR A 238 -21.29 6.66 -45.48
C TYR A 238 -20.58 6.26 -46.78
N ASN A 239 -19.77 5.20 -46.75
CA ASN A 239 -19.20 4.65 -47.97
C ASN A 239 -20.28 3.79 -48.66
N LYS A 240 -20.76 4.26 -49.82
CA LYS A 240 -21.55 3.47 -50.77
C LYS A 240 -20.71 2.36 -51.40
#